data_AF-A0A0K0KJH1-F1
#
_entry.id   AF-A0A0K0KJH1-F1
#
_cell.length_a   1.000
_cell.length_b   1.000
_cell.length_c   1.000
_cell.angle_alpha   90.00
_cell.angle_beta   90.00
_cell.angle_gamma   90.00
#
_symmetry.space_group_name_H-M   'P 1'
#
loop_
_entity.id
_entity.type
_entity.pdbx_description
1 polymer ?
#
loop_
_entity_poly.entity_id
_entity_poly.type
_entity_poly.pdbx_seq_one_letter_code
_entity_poly.pdbx_strand_id
1 'polypeptide(L)' 'GGFTANTSLAHYCRDNGLLLHIHRAMHAVIDRQKNHGMHFRVLAKALRMSGGDHIHGGTVVGKLEGEREMT' A
#
# COMPACT_ATOMS: atom_id res chain seq x y z
N GLY A 1 -5.62 -9.90 3.60
CA GLY A 1 -5.53 -9.51 5.01
C GLY A 1 -5.64 -8.01 5.12
N GLY A 2 -6.86 -7.46 5.19
CA GLY A 2 -7.09 -6.01 5.27
C GLY A 2 -6.51 -5.36 6.53
N PHE A 3 -6.84 -4.08 6.74
CA PHE A 3 -6.21 -3.23 7.77
C PHE A 3 -6.14 -3.84 9.17
N THR A 4 -7.19 -4.54 9.64
CA THR A 4 -7.17 -5.18 10.97
C THR A 4 -6.02 -6.19 11.10
N ALA A 5 -5.86 -7.08 10.11
CA ALA A 5 -4.80 -8.08 10.12
C ALA A 5 -3.42 -7.43 9.92
N ASN A 6 -3.33 -6.40 9.07
CA ASN A 6 -2.09 -5.66 8.84
C ASN A 6 -1.58 -5.00 10.13
N THR A 7 -2.47 -4.31 10.86
CA THR A 7 -2.10 -3.63 12.11
C THR A 7 -1.62 -4.63 13.17
N SER A 8 -2.32 -5.76 13.35
CA SER A 8 -1.88 -6.82 14.27
C SER A 8 -0.50 -7.37 13.87
N LEU A 9 -0.27 -7.60 12.58
CA LEU A 9 1.02 -8.10 12.09
C LEU A 9 2.13 -7.06 12.25
N ALA A 10 1.85 -5.78 12.02
CA ALA A 10 2.82 -4.71 12.21
C ALA A 10 3.28 -4.60 13.67
N HIS A 11 2.36 -4.72 14.63
CA HIS A 11 2.72 -4.79 16.05
C HIS A 11 3.57 -6.02 16.36
N TYR A 12 3.20 -7.20 15.85
CA TYR A 12 4.01 -8.40 16.01
C TYR A 12 5.42 -8.24 15.44
N CYS A 13 5.56 -7.71 14.22
CA CYS A 13 6.86 -7.49 13.58
C CYS A 13 7.72 -6.50 14.39
N ARG A 14 7.11 -5.43 14.91
CA ARG A 14 7.77 -4.46 15.81
C ARG A 14 8.35 -5.15 17.05
N ASP A 15 7.55 -5.96 17.72
CA ASP A 15 7.93 -6.64 18.96
C ASP A 15 9.00 -7.71 18.75
N ASN A 16 9.10 -8.25 17.53
CA ASN A 16 10.04 -9.32 17.17
C ASN A 16 11.23 -8.83 16.32
N GLY A 17 11.37 -7.52 16.11
CA GLY A 17 12.46 -6.95 15.31
C GLY A 17 12.46 -7.38 13.84
N LEU A 18 11.29 -7.70 13.28
CA LEU A 18 11.13 -8.15 11.90
C LEU A 18 10.78 -6.98 10.99
N LEU A 19 11.36 -6.96 9.79
CA LEU A 19 10.91 -6.07 8.72
C LEU A 19 9.61 -6.59 8.11
N LEU A 20 8.71 -5.66 7.78
CA LEU A 20 7.41 -5.95 7.19
C LEU A 20 7.26 -5.25 5.83
N HIS A 21 7.42 -6.02 4.76
CA HIS A 21 7.13 -5.57 3.39
C HIS A 21 5.66 -5.78 3.03
N ILE A 22 4.99 -4.72 2.59
CA ILE A 22 3.57 -4.71 2.25
C ILE A 22 3.37 -4.80 0.74
N HIS A 23 2.74 -5.89 0.30
CA HIS A 23 2.26 -6.02 -1.06
C HIS A 23 0.88 -5.37 -1.22
N ARG A 24 0.71 -4.49 -2.22
CA ARG A 24 -0.56 -3.78 -2.48
C ARG A 24 -1.57 -4.59 -3.31
N ALA A 25 -1.63 -5.91 -3.14
CA ALA A 25 -2.53 -6.75 -3.96
C ALA A 25 -3.99 -6.23 -3.88
N MET A 26 -4.72 -6.32 -5.00
CA MET A 26 -6.07 -5.77 -5.18
C MET A 26 -6.22 -4.23 -5.20
N HIS A 27 -5.15 -3.43 -4.99
CA HIS A 27 -5.28 -1.97 -4.94
C HIS A 27 -5.94 -1.37 -6.21
N ALA A 28 -5.58 -1.87 -7.39
CA ALA A 28 -6.09 -1.44 -8.69
C ALA A 28 -7.59 -1.68 -8.91
N VAL A 29 -8.25 -2.49 -8.06
CA VAL A 29 -9.71 -2.64 -8.07
C VAL A 29 -10.39 -1.35 -7.59
N ILE A 30 -9.70 -0.57 -6.75
CA ILE A 30 -10.27 0.58 -6.04
C ILE A 30 -9.61 1.89 -6.48
N ASP A 31 -8.35 1.87 -6.93
CA ASP A 31 -7.58 3.11 -7.18
C ASP A 31 -7.27 3.42 -8.65
N ARG A 32 -7.73 2.57 -9.59
CA ARG A 32 -7.40 2.72 -11.02
C ARG A 32 -8.28 3.72 -11.76
N GLN A 33 -9.59 3.73 -11.48
CA GLN A 33 -10.52 4.56 -12.25
C GLN A 33 -10.49 6.00 -11.74
N LYS A 34 -10.28 6.97 -12.66
CA LYS A 34 -10.19 8.40 -12.30
C LYS A 34 -11.51 8.98 -11.79
N ASN A 35 -12.65 8.42 -12.21
CA ASN A 35 -13.98 8.93 -11.90
C ASN A 35 -14.65 8.25 -10.68
N HIS A 36 -14.13 7.13 -10.19
CA HIS A 36 -14.74 6.41 -9.07
C HIS A 36 -13.70 5.56 -8.34
N GLY A 37 -13.71 5.62 -7.00
CA GLY A 37 -12.82 4.85 -6.15
C GLY A 37 -12.04 5.72 -5.16
N MET A 38 -10.85 5.27 -4.78
CA MET A 38 -9.95 5.99 -3.88
C MET A 38 -8.55 6.02 -4.46
N HIS A 39 -8.00 7.21 -4.69
CA HIS A 39 -6.64 7.34 -5.23
C HIS A 39 -5.60 6.66 -4.31
N PHE A 40 -4.61 5.97 -4.91
CA PHE A 40 -3.60 5.17 -4.19
C PHE A 40 -2.92 5.94 -3.03
N ARG A 41 -2.67 7.24 -3.19
CA ARG A 41 -2.14 8.13 -2.13
C ARG A 41 -2.89 8.05 -0.80
N VAL A 42 -4.20 7.79 -0.80
CA VAL A 42 -5.00 7.60 0.42
C VAL A 42 -4.66 6.26 1.06
N LEU A 43 -4.61 5.18 0.26
CA LEU A 43 -4.23 3.84 0.72
C LEU A 43 -2.79 3.81 1.24
N ALA A 44 -1.86 4.50 0.58
CA ALA A 44 -0.47 4.60 1.01
C ALA A 44 -0.33 5.29 2.38
N LYS A 45 -1.08 6.38 2.62
CA LYS A 45 -1.12 7.02 3.94
C LYS A 45 -1.75 6.12 5.01
N ALA A 46 -2.85 5.45 4.68
CA ALA A 46 -3.49 4.52 5.60
C ALA A 46 -2.57 3.35 5.97
N LEU A 47 -1.83 2.79 5.00
CA LEU A 47 -0.86 1.74 5.25
C LEU A 47 0.35 2.23 6.05
N ARG A 48 0.82 3.46 5.82
CA ARG A 48 1.86 4.09 6.65
C ARG A 48 1.42 4.25 8.11
N MET A 49 0.13 4.49 8.37
CA MET A 49 -0.41 4.55 9.73
C MET A 49 -0.65 3.17 10.35
N SER A 50 -1.17 2.22 9.55
CA SER A 50 -1.45 0.84 10.01
C SER A 50 -0.16 0.05 10.30
N GLY A 51 0.93 0.38 9.61
CA GLY A 51 2.26 -0.18 9.83
C GLY A 51 2.78 -1.02 8.67
N GLY A 52 4.06 -0.85 8.36
CA GLY A 52 4.78 -1.49 7.26
C GLY A 52 6.03 -0.68 6.90
N ASP A 53 7.14 -1.37 6.62
CA ASP A 53 8.43 -0.71 6.34
C ASP A 53 8.55 -0.36 4.85
N HIS A 54 8.02 -1.21 3.98
CA HIS A 54 8.04 -1.03 2.54
C HIS A 54 6.65 -1.26 1.93
N ILE A 55 6.35 -0.51 0.87
CA ILE A 55 5.14 -0.70 0.06
C ILE A 55 5.49 -0.48 -1.41
N HIS A 56 4.89 -1.26 -2.31
CA HIS A 56 5.06 -1.03 -3.75
C HIS A 56 4.50 0.34 -4.15
N GLY A 57 5.38 1.25 -4.59
CA GLY A 57 5.00 2.60 -5.05
C GLY A 57 4.54 2.68 -6.51
N GLY A 58 4.86 1.66 -7.33
CA GLY A 58 4.78 1.76 -8.79
C GLY A 58 6.12 2.23 -9.37
N THR A 59 6.33 2.01 -10.67
CA THR A 59 7.64 2.23 -11.31
C THR A 59 7.61 3.30 -12.39
N VAL A 60 6.44 3.86 -12.72
CA VAL A 60 6.18 4.83 -13.80
C VAL A 60 6.44 4.28 -15.21
N VAL A 61 7.58 3.62 -15.43
CA VAL A 61 8.06 3.10 -16.73
C VAL A 61 7.84 1.59 -16.91
N GLY A 62 7.28 0.91 -15.90
CA GLY A 62 7.10 -0.54 -15.95
C GLY A 62 5.81 -0.99 -16.62
N LYS A 63 5.53 -2.30 -16.52
CA LYS A 63 4.31 -2.93 -17.07
C LYS A 63 3.01 -2.44 -16.40
N LEU A 64 3.09 -2.02 -15.15
CA LEU A 64 1.93 -1.60 -14.35
C LEU A 64 1.78 -0.08 -14.40
N GLU A 65 0.53 0.38 -14.43
CA GLU A 65 0.16 1.80 -14.51
C GLU A 65 0.76 2.62 -13.35
N GLY A 66 1.31 3.79 -13.67
CA GLY A 66 1.87 4.75 -12.72
C GLY A 66 2.17 6.08 -13.42
N GLU A 67 1.36 7.10 -13.15
CA GLU A 67 1.55 8.44 -13.70
C GLU A 67 2.59 9.20 -12.87
N ARG A 68 3.59 9.81 -13.53
CA ARG A 68 4.76 10.43 -12.87
C ARG A 68 4.40 11.50 -11.85
N GLU A 69 3.36 12.28 -12.12
CA GLU A 69 2.90 13.37 -11.22
C GLU A 69 2.00 12.85 -10.08
N MET A 70 1.60 11.58 -10.11
CA MET A 70 0.66 10.97 -9.17
C MET A 70 1.34 10.02 -8.17
N THR A 71 2.54 9.53 -8.51
CA THR A 71 3.45 8.72 -7.68
C THR A 71 4.40 9.59 -6.89
#